data_AF-A0AAU4LIF0-F1
#
_entry.id   AF-A0AAU4LIF0-F1
#
_cell.length_a   1.000
_cell.length_b   1.000
_cell.length_c   1.000
_cell.angle_alpha   90.00
_cell.angle_beta   90.00
_cell.angle_gamma   90.00
#
_symmetry.space_group_name_H-M   'P 1'
#
loop_
_entity.id
_entity.type
_entity.pdbx_description
1 polymer ?
#
loop_
_entity_poly.entity_id
_entity_poly.type
_entity_poly.pdbx_seq_one_letter_code
_entity_poly.pdbx_strand_id
1 'polypeptide(L)'
;MAFSFLRKRQAPRGRYTPNLWPVWIMAPLALAAAGVLGWGIFAYAYDHFAMAAADQKPPQPVNINDVLKATVTALTLIGAVLAGLYAYRKQLLSEGDAHRADASQLADRYTAAAEQLGHEQAAVRLAGIYALARLADDWEEQRQVCIDVLCAYLRIPYEPDPMTPGYKVGEREVRHTINLVIRGHLQQPDSPTAWCTYHFNFSGMAFDRFDFDLSS
;
A
#
# COMPACT_ATOMS: atom_id res chain seq x y z
N MET A 1 23.09 -3.83 33.50
CA MET A 1 23.42 -3.96 32.06
C MET A 1 22.18 -3.56 31.27
N ALA A 2 22.17 -2.35 30.72
CA ALA A 2 21.03 -1.81 29.98
C ALA A 2 21.26 -2.02 28.48
N PHE A 3 20.48 -2.89 27.84
CA PHE A 3 20.45 -3.01 26.38
C PHE A 3 19.48 -1.94 25.83
N SER A 4 20.05 -0.80 25.42
CA SER A 4 19.34 0.21 24.65
C SER A 4 19.22 -0.26 23.19
N PHE A 5 18.08 -0.83 22.83
CA PHE A 5 17.73 -1.02 21.43
C PHE A 5 17.43 0.35 20.80
N LEU A 6 18.48 0.98 20.27
CA LEU A 6 18.35 2.11 19.35
C LEU A 6 17.66 1.62 18.07
N ARG A 7 16.32 1.72 18.06
CA ARG A 7 15.50 1.55 16.86
C ARG A 7 15.94 2.64 15.87
N LYS A 8 16.80 2.28 14.91
CA LYS A 8 17.17 3.13 13.77
C LYS A 8 15.88 3.66 13.14
N ARG A 9 15.58 4.94 13.36
CA ARG A 9 14.58 5.67 12.56
C ARG A 9 15.09 5.62 11.12
N GLN A 10 14.50 4.76 10.29
CA GLN A 10 14.70 4.82 8.86
C GLN A 10 14.08 6.14 8.39
N ALA A 11 14.93 7.04 7.91
CA ALA A 11 14.48 8.26 7.25
C ALA A 11 13.55 7.89 6.07
N PRO A 12 12.51 8.68 5.77
CA PRO A 12 11.71 8.47 4.57
C PRO A 12 12.65 8.61 3.37
N ARG A 13 12.95 7.49 2.71
CA ARG A 13 13.71 7.50 1.45
C ARG A 13 12.95 8.39 0.48
N GLY A 14 13.58 9.51 0.12
CA GLY A 14 13.08 10.47 -0.85
C GLY A 14 12.56 9.73 -2.08
N ARG A 15 11.36 10.14 -2.50
CA ARG A 15 10.62 9.62 -3.65
C ARG A 15 11.55 9.58 -4.88
N TYR A 16 11.97 8.39 -5.26
CA TYR A 16 12.38 8.14 -6.64
C TYR A 16 11.10 8.10 -7.47
N THR A 17 10.68 9.24 -8.01
CA THR A 17 9.83 9.26 -9.20
C THR A 17 10.77 9.05 -10.37
N PRO A 18 10.87 7.84 -10.97
CA PRO A 18 11.58 7.71 -12.24
C PRO A 18 10.94 8.69 -13.21
N ASN A 19 11.77 9.51 -13.85
CA ASN A 19 11.32 10.48 -14.85
C ASN A 19 10.72 9.68 -16.02
N LEU A 20 9.40 9.47 -15.99
CA LEU A 20 8.68 8.82 -17.08
C LEU A 20 8.84 9.74 -18.30
N TRP A 21 9.65 9.32 -19.27
CA TRP A 21 9.79 10.06 -20.52
C TRP A 21 8.39 10.33 -21.10
N PRO A 22 8.12 11.54 -21.62
CA PRO A 22 6.80 11.90 -22.13
C PRO A 22 6.33 10.83 -23.12
N VAL A 23 5.15 10.26 -22.88
CA VAL A 23 4.56 9.19 -23.70
C VAL A 23 4.49 9.58 -25.18
N TRP A 24 4.34 10.88 -25.46
CA TRP A 24 4.32 11.46 -26.80
C TRP A 24 5.67 11.41 -27.55
N ILE A 25 6.79 11.19 -26.86
CA ILE A 25 8.11 10.98 -27.48
C ILE A 25 8.36 9.49 -27.75
N MET A 26 7.90 8.62 -26.84
CA MET A 26 8.08 7.17 -26.95
C MET A 26 7.22 6.56 -28.07
N ALA A 27 5.98 7.02 -28.24
CA ALA A 27 5.10 6.52 -29.28
C ALA A 27 5.66 6.71 -30.71
N PRO A 28 6.08 7.91 -31.15
CA PRO A 28 6.66 8.09 -32.48
C PRO A 28 8.02 7.40 -32.64
N LEU A 29 8.85 7.35 -31.58
CA LEU A 29 10.15 6.68 -31.64
C LEU A 29 9.99 5.16 -31.78
N ALA A 30 9.04 4.56 -31.07
CA ALA A 30 8.72 3.14 -31.22
C ALA A 30 8.15 2.82 -32.61
N LEU A 31 7.29 3.68 -33.15
CA LEU A 31 6.78 3.54 -34.52
C LEU A 31 7.88 3.67 -35.57
N ALA A 32 8.79 4.64 -35.42
CA ALA A 32 9.93 4.82 -36.31
C ALA A 32 10.88 3.61 -36.25
N ALA A 33 11.19 3.12 -35.05
CA ALA A 33 12.01 1.93 -34.87
C ALA A 33 11.36 0.69 -35.50
N ALA A 34 10.05 0.50 -35.34
CA ALA A 34 9.30 -0.59 -35.97
C ALA A 34 9.32 -0.47 -37.51
N GLY A 35 9.18 0.72 -38.06
CA GLY A 35 9.27 0.97 -39.50
C GLY A 35 10.65 0.66 -40.07
N VAL A 36 11.73 1.09 -39.39
CA VAL A 36 13.11 0.81 -39.81
C VAL A 36 13.42 -0.68 -39.75
N LEU A 37 12.97 -1.38 -38.69
CA LEU A 37 13.13 -2.82 -38.57
C LEU A 37 12.35 -3.58 -39.66
N GLY A 38 11.12 -3.16 -39.94
CA GLY A 38 10.30 -3.75 -41.02
C GLY A 38 10.94 -3.58 -42.40
N TRP A 39 11.47 -2.39 -42.70
CA TRP A 39 12.18 -2.13 -43.95
C TRP A 39 13.45 -2.99 -44.09
N GLY A 40 14.23 -3.11 -43.02
CA GLY A 40 15.46 -3.93 -43.02
C GLY A 40 15.18 -5.42 -43.27
N ILE A 41 14.14 -5.97 -42.63
CA ILE A 41 13.73 -7.37 -42.82
C ILE A 41 13.23 -7.60 -44.25
N PHE A 42 12.43 -6.68 -44.80
CA PHE A 42 11.95 -6.78 -46.18
C PHE A 42 13.10 -6.76 -47.19
N ALA A 43 14.05 -5.84 -47.05
CA ALA A 43 15.21 -5.75 -47.91
C ALA A 43 16.09 -7.01 -47.84
N TYR A 44 16.31 -7.54 -46.63
CA TYR A 44 17.07 -8.78 -46.42
C TYR A 44 16.37 -10.00 -47.02
N ALA A 45 15.07 -10.15 -46.79
CA ALA A 45 14.29 -11.25 -47.35
C ALA A 45 14.29 -11.20 -48.89
N TYR A 46 14.09 -10.00 -49.46
CA TYR A 46 14.14 -9.81 -50.91
C TYR A 46 15.50 -10.23 -51.50
N ASP A 47 16.60 -9.80 -50.90
CA ASP A 47 17.96 -10.17 -51.35
C ASP A 47 18.23 -11.68 -51.20
N HIS A 48 17.83 -12.27 -50.07
CA HIS A 48 18.00 -13.71 -49.82
C HIS A 48 17.22 -14.58 -50.82
N PHE A 49 15.96 -14.24 -51.10
CA PHE A 49 15.16 -14.94 -52.09
C PHE A 49 15.63 -14.66 -53.52
N ALA A 50 16.15 -13.46 -53.82
CA ALA A 50 16.76 -13.15 -55.10
C ALA A 50 18.04 -13.96 -55.35
N MET A 51 18.89 -14.12 -54.33
CA MET A 51 20.10 -14.96 -54.39
C MET A 51 19.73 -16.45 -54.54
N ALA A 52 18.73 -16.94 -53.80
CA ALA A 52 18.27 -18.33 -53.90
C ALA A 52 17.59 -18.67 -55.24
N ALA A 53 16.93 -17.68 -55.86
CA ALA A 53 16.35 -17.82 -57.19
C ALA A 53 17.40 -17.76 -58.31
N ALA A 54 18.55 -17.12 -58.08
CA ALA A 54 19.64 -17.01 -59.05
C ALA A 54 20.38 -18.34 -59.32
N ASP A 55 20.41 -19.25 -58.34
CA ASP A 55 21.06 -20.57 -58.47
C ASP A 55 20.19 -21.63 -59.17
N GLN A 56 18.91 -21.34 -59.47
CA GLN A 56 18.01 -22.28 -60.13
C GLN A 56 17.97 -22.06 -61.66
N LYS A 57 18.13 -23.15 -62.43
CA LYS A 57 17.97 -23.16 -63.88
C LYS A 57 16.80 -24.07 -64.26
N PRO A 58 15.70 -23.56 -64.87
CA PRO A 58 15.48 -22.18 -65.30
C PRO A 58 15.13 -21.22 -64.13
N PRO A 59 15.37 -19.91 -64.29
CA PRO A 59 15.15 -18.92 -63.24
C PRO A 59 13.66 -18.80 -62.91
N GLN A 60 13.28 -19.16 -61.69
CA GLN A 60 11.93 -18.92 -61.20
C GLN A 60 11.80 -17.47 -60.72
N PRO A 61 10.73 -16.75 -61.08
CA PRO A 61 10.50 -15.40 -60.60
C PRO A 61 10.26 -15.42 -59.09
N VAL A 62 10.91 -14.50 -58.35
CA VAL A 62 10.71 -14.34 -56.90
C VAL A 62 9.24 -14.07 -56.63
N ASN A 63 8.58 -14.98 -55.93
CA ASN A 63 7.16 -14.86 -55.62
C ASN A 63 6.98 -13.86 -54.48
N ILE A 64 6.52 -12.66 -54.82
CA ILE A 64 6.30 -11.55 -53.88
C ILE A 64 5.39 -11.98 -52.72
N ASN A 65 4.49 -12.95 -52.94
CA ASN A 65 3.59 -13.48 -51.91
C ASN A 65 4.34 -14.24 -50.79
N ASP A 66 5.44 -14.91 -51.10
CA ASP A 66 6.24 -15.65 -50.10
C ASP A 66 7.05 -14.68 -49.25
N VAL A 67 7.62 -13.64 -49.88
CA VAL A 67 8.31 -12.53 -49.19
C VAL A 67 7.34 -11.78 -48.28
N LEU A 68 6.12 -11.49 -48.77
CA LEU A 68 5.09 -10.80 -48.00
C LEU A 68 4.65 -11.64 -46.79
N LYS A 69 4.45 -12.95 -46.97
CA LYS A 69 4.07 -13.86 -45.88
C LYS A 69 5.16 -14.00 -44.82
N ALA A 70 6.43 -14.09 -45.23
CA ALA A 70 7.56 -14.12 -44.30
C ALA A 70 7.67 -12.80 -43.50
N THR A 71 7.47 -11.66 -44.16
CA THR A 71 7.54 -10.34 -43.50
C THR A 71 6.40 -10.15 -42.50
N VAL A 72 5.16 -10.51 -42.88
CA VAL A 72 3.98 -10.40 -42.00
C VAL A 72 4.11 -11.29 -40.75
N THR A 73 4.61 -12.52 -40.91
CA THR A 73 4.82 -13.44 -39.78
C THR A 73 5.92 -12.97 -38.85
N ALA A 74 7.05 -12.48 -39.39
CA ALA A 74 8.14 -11.91 -38.59
C ALA A 74 7.68 -10.69 -37.76
N LEU A 75 6.94 -9.76 -38.36
CA LEU A 75 6.42 -8.58 -37.66
C LEU A 75 5.44 -8.95 -36.54
N THR A 76 4.60 -9.96 -36.77
CA THR A 76 3.62 -10.43 -35.78
C THR A 76 4.33 -11.04 -34.57
N LEU A 77 5.38 -11.85 -34.78
CA LEU A 77 6.17 -12.43 -33.69
C LEU A 77 6.88 -11.37 -32.84
N ILE A 78 7.46 -10.36 -33.49
CA ILE A 78 8.11 -9.24 -32.78
C ILE A 78 7.08 -8.44 -31.99
N GLY A 79 5.93 -8.13 -32.60
CA GLY A 79 4.83 -7.44 -31.93
C GLY A 79 4.33 -8.21 -30.69
N ALA A 80 4.21 -9.54 -30.79
CA ALA A 80 3.82 -10.40 -29.68
C ALA A 80 4.84 -10.37 -28.53
N VAL A 81 6.15 -10.42 -28.83
CA VAL A 81 7.20 -10.34 -27.81
C VAL A 81 7.18 -8.97 -27.10
N LEU A 82 7.06 -7.87 -27.85
CA LEU A 82 6.99 -6.53 -27.27
C LEU A 82 5.74 -6.33 -26.41
N ALA A 83 4.59 -6.84 -26.85
CA ALA A 83 3.35 -6.83 -26.07
C ALA A 83 3.50 -7.63 -24.77
N GLY A 84 4.14 -8.81 -24.83
CA GLY A 84 4.44 -9.63 -23.66
C GLY A 84 5.37 -8.92 -22.66
N LEU A 85 6.44 -8.29 -23.13
CA LEU A 85 7.37 -7.52 -22.28
C LEU A 85 6.70 -6.29 -21.64
N TYR A 86 5.84 -5.60 -22.38
CA TYR A 86 5.05 -4.49 -21.86
C TYR A 86 4.07 -4.96 -20.77
N ALA A 87 3.33 -6.05 -21.03
CA ALA A 87 2.41 -6.63 -20.06
C ALA A 87 3.14 -7.06 -18.77
N TYR A 88 4.32 -7.70 -18.89
CA TYR A 88 5.15 -8.08 -17.75
C TYR A 88 5.63 -6.88 -16.92
N ARG A 89 6.15 -5.82 -17.58
CA ARG A 89 6.56 -4.60 -16.87
C ARG A 89 5.40 -3.89 -16.19
N LYS A 90 4.24 -3.85 -16.86
CA LYS A 90 3.02 -3.25 -16.31
C LYS A 90 2.56 -4.00 -15.06
N GLN A 91 2.65 -5.32 -15.06
CA GLN A 91 2.26 -6.15 -13.91
C GLN A 91 3.11 -5.83 -12.67
N LEU A 92 4.44 -5.74 -12.82
CA LEU A 92 5.35 -5.41 -11.71
C LEU A 92 5.07 -4.03 -11.09
N LEU A 93 4.68 -3.04 -11.90
CA LEU A 93 4.30 -1.72 -11.38
C LEU A 93 2.96 -1.79 -10.64
N SER A 94 1.99 -2.56 -11.14
CA SER A 94 0.65 -2.66 -10.55
C SER A 94 0.65 -3.31 -9.16
N GLU A 95 1.52 -4.29 -8.92
CA GLU A 95 1.64 -4.95 -7.60
C GLU A 95 2.12 -3.95 -6.53
N GLY A 96 3.13 -3.13 -6.86
CA GLY A 96 3.64 -2.10 -5.97
C GLY A 96 2.69 -0.92 -5.77
N ASP A 97 1.83 -0.61 -6.75
CA ASP A 97 0.80 0.42 -6.61
C ASP A 97 -0.38 -0.07 -5.75
N ALA A 98 -0.77 -1.34 -5.86
CA ALA A 98 -1.81 -1.95 -5.03
C ALA A 98 -1.43 -1.92 -3.53
N HIS A 99 -0.22 -2.40 -3.20
CA HIS A 99 0.25 -2.35 -1.81
C HIS A 99 0.34 -0.93 -1.23
N ARG A 100 0.71 0.05 -2.07
CA ARG A 100 0.75 1.47 -1.64
C ARG A 100 -0.65 2.05 -1.45
N ALA A 101 -1.60 1.67 -2.29
CA ALA A 101 -3.00 2.08 -2.14
C ALA A 101 -3.58 1.53 -0.82
N ASP A 102 -3.32 0.27 -0.50
CA ASP A 102 -3.78 -0.35 0.76
C ASP A 102 -3.20 0.37 1.97
N ALA A 103 -1.88 0.62 1.98
CA ALA A 103 -1.22 1.33 3.06
C ALA A 103 -1.74 2.78 3.23
N SER A 104 -2.01 3.48 2.11
CA SER A 104 -2.61 4.82 2.15
C SER A 104 -4.02 4.78 2.74
N GLN A 105 -4.84 3.81 2.34
CA GLN A 105 -6.20 3.67 2.85
C GLN A 105 -6.23 3.42 4.35
N LEU A 106 -5.33 2.60 4.88
CA LEU A 106 -5.22 2.35 6.32
C LEU A 106 -4.75 3.62 7.08
N ALA A 107 -3.82 4.38 6.51
CA ALA A 107 -3.38 5.66 7.07
C ALA A 107 -4.49 6.73 7.09
N ASP A 108 -5.33 6.76 6.06
CA ASP A 108 -6.49 7.67 6.01
C ASP A 108 -7.54 7.29 7.07
N ARG A 109 -7.82 5.99 7.22
CA ARG A 109 -8.70 5.48 8.30
C ARG A 109 -8.14 5.81 9.68
N TYR A 110 -6.83 5.70 9.88
CA TYR A 110 -6.16 6.11 11.12
C TYR A 110 -6.41 7.59 11.42
N THR A 111 -6.20 8.45 10.43
CA THR A 111 -6.37 9.90 10.60
C THR A 111 -7.80 10.24 10.97
N ALA A 112 -8.79 9.66 10.29
CA ALA A 112 -10.20 9.86 10.59
C ALA A 112 -10.58 9.35 11.99
N ALA A 113 -10.07 8.17 12.40
CA ALA A 113 -10.35 7.62 13.72
C ALA A 113 -9.70 8.45 14.85
N ALA A 114 -8.48 8.95 14.63
CA ALA A 114 -7.81 9.85 15.56
C ALA A 114 -8.55 11.20 15.70
N GLU A 115 -9.08 11.74 14.61
CA GLU A 115 -9.91 12.96 14.62
C GLU A 115 -11.22 12.73 15.40
N GLN A 116 -11.88 11.60 15.18
CA GLN A 116 -13.08 11.22 15.94
C GLN A 116 -12.80 11.10 17.45
N LEU A 117 -11.67 10.49 17.82
CA LEU A 117 -11.25 10.37 19.23
C LEU A 117 -11.00 11.75 19.89
N GLY A 118 -10.53 12.73 19.12
CA GLY A 118 -10.32 14.11 19.59
C GLY A 118 -11.60 14.97 19.66
N HIS A 119 -12.74 14.45 19.21
CA HIS A 119 -13.95 15.25 19.05
C HIS A 119 -14.60 15.67 20.38
N GLU A 120 -15.32 16.79 20.40
CA GLU A 120 -15.94 17.33 21.62
C GLU A 120 -17.13 16.49 22.12
N GLN A 121 -17.82 15.79 21.21
CA GLN A 121 -18.93 14.91 21.56
C GLN A 121 -18.45 13.52 21.97
N ALA A 122 -18.87 13.03 23.15
CA ALA A 122 -18.48 11.73 23.68
C ALA A 122 -18.83 10.55 22.74
N ALA A 123 -20.00 10.60 22.09
CA ALA A 123 -20.42 9.57 21.14
C ALA A 123 -19.45 9.42 19.96
N VAL A 124 -18.94 10.54 19.44
CA VAL A 124 -17.95 10.54 18.34
C VAL A 124 -16.60 10.00 18.84
N ARG A 125 -16.20 10.33 20.08
CA ARG A 125 -14.99 9.77 20.69
C ARG A 125 -15.07 8.26 20.85
N LEU A 126 -16.21 7.74 21.30
CA LEU A 126 -16.47 6.30 21.39
C LEU A 126 -16.36 5.62 20.02
N ALA A 127 -16.92 6.22 18.96
CA ALA A 127 -16.76 5.72 17.60
C ALA A 127 -15.27 5.68 17.18
N GLY A 128 -14.51 6.72 17.50
CA GLY A 128 -13.06 6.78 17.27
C GLY A 128 -12.28 5.66 17.96
N ILE A 129 -12.66 5.30 19.21
CA ILE A 129 -12.03 4.17 19.94
C ILE A 129 -12.24 2.85 19.19
N TYR A 130 -13.48 2.54 18.81
CA TYR A 130 -13.78 1.30 18.09
C TYR A 130 -13.14 1.27 16.70
N ALA A 131 -13.10 2.40 16.01
CA ALA A 131 -12.42 2.53 14.73
C ALA A 131 -10.90 2.29 14.86
N LEU A 132 -10.25 2.86 15.87
CA LEU A 132 -8.83 2.61 16.16
C LEU A 132 -8.57 1.16 16.55
N ALA A 133 -9.43 0.55 17.37
CA ALA A 133 -9.30 -0.85 17.76
C ALA A 133 -9.39 -1.77 16.54
N ARG A 134 -10.42 -1.57 15.71
CA ARG A 134 -10.60 -2.33 14.46
C ARG A 134 -9.45 -2.13 13.49
N LEU A 135 -8.94 -0.89 13.37
CA LEU A 135 -7.79 -0.61 12.54
C LEU A 135 -6.53 -1.29 13.06
N ALA A 136 -6.35 -1.37 14.38
CA ALA A 136 -5.23 -2.10 14.97
C ALA A 136 -5.28 -3.58 14.58
N ASP A 137 -6.46 -4.19 14.56
CA ASP A 137 -6.66 -5.57 14.13
C ASP A 137 -6.30 -5.77 12.66
N ASP A 138 -6.77 -4.86 11.79
CA ASP A 138 -6.57 -4.92 10.34
C ASP A 138 -5.15 -4.51 9.89
N TRP A 139 -4.42 -3.71 10.69
CA TRP A 139 -3.11 -3.12 10.33
C TRP A 139 -1.96 -3.60 11.23
N GLU A 140 -1.57 -4.87 11.10
CA GLU A 140 -0.57 -5.53 11.95
C GLU A 140 0.76 -4.75 12.07
N GLU A 141 1.28 -4.23 10.95
CA GLU A 141 2.55 -3.48 10.90
C GLU A 141 2.54 -2.19 11.76
N GLN A 142 1.38 -1.55 11.92
CA GLN A 142 1.22 -0.30 12.68
C GLN A 142 0.23 -0.45 13.85
N ARG A 143 -0.08 -1.68 14.27
CA ARG A 143 -0.96 -1.95 15.41
C ARG A 143 -0.49 -1.22 16.68
N GLN A 144 0.83 -1.16 16.89
CA GLN A 144 1.43 -0.39 18.00
C GLN A 144 1.05 1.09 17.97
N VAL A 145 0.92 1.72 16.80
CA VAL A 145 0.56 3.14 16.69
C VAL A 145 -0.87 3.38 17.16
N CYS A 146 -1.80 2.49 16.79
CA CYS A 146 -3.19 2.58 17.26
C CYS A 146 -3.27 2.40 18.79
N ILE A 147 -2.52 1.43 19.33
CA ILE A 147 -2.42 1.20 20.78
C ILE A 147 -1.81 2.42 21.49
N ASP A 148 -0.76 3.02 20.94
CA ASP A 148 -0.09 4.18 21.51
C ASP A 148 -1.01 5.40 21.58
N VAL A 149 -1.89 5.61 20.58
CA VAL A 149 -2.90 6.68 20.60
C VAL A 149 -3.92 6.45 21.71
N LEU A 150 -4.43 5.23 21.86
CA LEU A 150 -5.35 4.88 22.94
C LEU A 150 -4.70 5.09 24.32
N CYS A 151 -3.45 4.65 24.49
CA CYS A 151 -2.68 4.86 25.72
C CYS A 151 -2.40 6.35 25.96
N ALA A 152 -2.10 7.13 24.90
CA ALA A 152 -1.89 8.56 25.01
C ALA A 152 -3.16 9.29 25.48
N TYR A 153 -4.32 8.90 24.97
CA TYR A 153 -5.60 9.46 25.41
C TYR A 153 -5.83 9.24 26.91
N LEU A 154 -5.56 8.03 27.41
CA LEU A 154 -5.67 7.72 28.84
C LEU A 154 -4.71 8.54 29.73
N ARG A 155 -3.60 9.05 29.20
CA ARG A 155 -2.65 9.89 29.93
C ARG A 155 -3.03 11.37 29.99
N ILE A 156 -4.01 11.81 29.20
CA ILE A 156 -4.50 13.20 29.25
C ILE A 156 -5.16 13.41 30.61
N PRO A 157 -4.82 14.46 31.39
CA PRO A 157 -5.54 14.78 32.62
C PRO A 157 -7.01 15.07 32.35
N TYR A 158 -7.90 14.64 33.24
CA TYR A 158 -9.32 14.97 33.17
C TYR A 158 -9.87 15.26 34.57
N GLU A 159 -10.97 16.00 34.60
CA GLU A 159 -11.69 16.28 35.83
C GLU A 159 -12.84 15.27 35.98
N PRO A 160 -12.80 14.36 36.97
CA PRO A 160 -13.84 13.37 37.19
C PRO A 160 -15.08 13.97 37.87
N ASP A 161 -14.94 15.04 38.66
CA ASP A 161 -16.07 15.60 39.41
C ASP A 161 -17.01 16.41 38.49
N PRO A 162 -18.29 16.01 38.34
CA PRO A 162 -19.26 16.76 37.54
C PRO A 162 -19.50 18.19 38.02
N MET A 163 -19.14 18.52 39.26
CA MET A 163 -19.30 19.84 39.86
C MET A 163 -18.09 20.76 39.65
N THR A 164 -16.97 20.24 39.15
CA THR A 164 -15.71 21.00 39.02
C THR A 164 -15.55 21.60 37.60
N PRO A 165 -15.11 22.87 37.46
CA PRO A 165 -14.83 23.46 36.16
C PRO A 165 -13.80 22.66 35.38
N GLY A 166 -14.11 22.34 34.12
CA GLY A 166 -13.28 21.46 33.29
C GLY A 166 -13.79 20.01 33.20
N TYR A 167 -14.88 19.66 33.90
CA TYR A 167 -15.58 18.40 33.69
C TYR A 167 -16.01 18.23 32.23
N LYS A 168 -15.56 17.14 31.61
CA LYS A 168 -15.94 16.78 30.25
C LYS A 168 -16.96 15.65 30.29
N VAL A 169 -18.20 15.95 29.86
CA VAL A 169 -19.29 14.98 29.84
C VAL A 169 -18.90 13.74 29.02
N GLY A 170 -19.12 12.56 29.60
CA GLY A 170 -18.83 11.26 28.98
C GLY A 170 -17.35 10.86 28.97
N GLU A 171 -16.44 11.65 29.55
CA GLU A 171 -15.01 11.33 29.56
C GLU A 171 -14.69 10.03 30.32
N ARG A 172 -15.39 9.78 31.44
CA ARG A 172 -15.28 8.51 32.18
C ARG A 172 -15.65 7.30 31.31
N GLU A 173 -16.75 7.38 30.59
CA GLU A 173 -17.20 6.30 29.69
C GLU A 173 -16.22 6.06 28.54
N VAL A 174 -15.67 7.13 27.97
CA VAL A 174 -14.64 7.04 26.92
C VAL A 174 -13.41 6.31 27.44
N ARG A 175 -12.88 6.70 28.60
CA ARG A 175 -11.70 6.06 29.22
C ARG A 175 -11.98 4.61 29.64
N HIS A 176 -13.16 4.37 30.21
CA HIS A 176 -13.60 3.02 30.54
C HIS A 176 -13.64 2.12 29.31
N THR A 177 -14.18 2.63 28.19
CA THR A 177 -14.24 1.90 26.92
C THR A 177 -12.85 1.56 26.38
N ILE A 178 -11.88 2.48 26.46
CA ILE A 178 -10.49 2.19 26.07
C ILE A 178 -9.92 1.03 26.91
N ASN A 179 -10.12 1.07 28.23
CA ASN A 179 -9.67 0.00 29.12
C ASN A 179 -10.34 -1.35 28.79
N LEU A 180 -11.64 -1.35 28.48
CA LEU A 180 -12.36 -2.56 28.06
C LEU A 180 -11.82 -3.12 26.74
N VAL A 181 -11.59 -2.27 25.74
CA VAL A 181 -11.03 -2.68 24.45
C VAL A 181 -9.64 -3.29 24.64
N ILE A 182 -8.75 -2.61 25.39
CA ILE A 182 -7.41 -3.13 25.69
C ILE A 182 -7.51 -4.48 26.41
N ARG A 183 -8.33 -4.56 27.46
CA ARG A 183 -8.52 -5.79 28.23
C ARG A 183 -9.03 -6.93 27.37
N GLY A 184 -9.98 -6.68 26.46
CA GLY A 184 -10.51 -7.67 25.53
C GLY A 184 -9.42 -8.30 24.66
N HIS A 185 -8.53 -7.48 24.10
CA HIS A 185 -7.42 -7.96 23.25
C HIS A 185 -6.29 -8.62 24.04
N LEU A 186 -6.20 -8.38 25.35
CA LEU A 186 -5.24 -9.06 26.23
C LEU A 186 -5.74 -10.42 26.73
N GLN A 187 -7.06 -10.63 26.78
CA GLN A 187 -7.66 -11.87 27.27
C GLN A 187 -7.69 -13.02 26.26
N GLN A 188 -7.31 -12.75 25.00
CA GLN A 188 -7.33 -13.73 23.90
C GLN A 188 -5.92 -13.92 23.32
N PRO A 189 -4.96 -14.50 24.08
CA PRO A 189 -3.55 -14.56 23.68
C PRO A 189 -3.31 -15.37 22.39
N ASP A 190 -4.20 -16.30 22.05
CA ASP A 190 -4.09 -17.15 20.86
C ASP A 190 -4.74 -16.53 19.60
N SER A 191 -5.35 -15.34 19.71
CA SER A 191 -5.97 -14.64 18.57
C SER A 191 -4.92 -13.98 17.68
N PRO A 192 -5.06 -13.96 16.34
CA PRO A 192 -4.21 -13.15 15.45
C PRO A 192 -4.32 -11.64 15.74
N THR A 193 -5.38 -11.21 16.43
CA THR A 193 -5.59 -9.83 16.88
C THR A 193 -5.15 -9.59 18.32
N ALA A 194 -4.48 -10.55 18.98
CA ALA A 194 -4.01 -10.38 20.35
C ALA A 194 -3.03 -9.21 20.48
N TRP A 195 -3.14 -8.45 21.57
CA TRP A 195 -2.24 -7.33 21.86
C TRP A 195 -1.19 -7.67 22.93
N CYS A 196 -1.10 -8.94 23.35
CA CYS A 196 -0.24 -9.39 24.45
C CYS A 196 1.26 -9.16 24.23
N THR A 197 1.72 -9.05 22.99
CA THR A 197 3.13 -8.79 22.61
C THR A 197 3.45 -7.30 22.42
N TYR A 198 2.46 -6.40 22.55
CA TYR A 198 2.61 -4.97 22.32
C TYR A 198 2.92 -4.21 23.61
N HIS A 199 3.52 -3.03 23.47
CA HIS A 199 3.90 -2.21 24.61
C HIS A 199 2.75 -1.26 24.99
N PHE A 200 2.44 -1.18 26.28
CA PHE A 200 1.44 -0.26 26.80
C PHE A 200 2.09 0.76 27.73
N ASN A 201 2.02 2.04 27.36
CA ASN A 201 2.54 3.11 28.20
C ASN A 201 1.41 3.83 28.95
N PHE A 202 1.23 3.46 30.21
CA PHE A 202 0.26 4.08 31.12
C PHE A 202 0.90 5.08 32.11
N SER A 203 2.14 5.52 31.86
CA SER A 203 2.83 6.45 32.75
C SER A 203 2.02 7.74 32.95
N GLY A 204 1.71 8.08 34.21
CA GLY A 204 0.96 9.30 34.53
C GLY A 204 -0.56 9.20 34.30
N MET A 205 -1.11 7.99 34.11
CA MET A 205 -2.57 7.81 34.11
C MET A 205 -3.15 8.23 35.47
N ALA A 206 -4.11 9.14 35.46
CA ALA A 206 -4.95 9.40 36.62
C ALA A 206 -5.91 8.21 36.79
N PHE A 207 -5.61 7.34 37.75
CA PHE A 207 -6.54 6.28 38.14
C PHE A 207 -7.61 6.89 39.04
N ASP A 208 -8.83 7.00 38.52
CA ASP A 208 -9.98 7.27 39.38
C ASP A 208 -10.09 6.17 40.42
N ARG A 209 -10.17 6.60 41.69
CA ARG A 209 -10.41 5.71 42.82
C ARG A 209 -11.79 5.08 42.61
N PHE A 210 -11.83 3.80 42.24
CA PHE A 210 -13.08 3.05 42.21
C PHE A 210 -13.63 3.01 43.64
N ASP A 211 -14.72 3.73 43.90
CA ASP A 211 -15.52 3.53 45.10
C ASP A 211 -16.20 2.16 44.95
N PHE A 212 -15.61 1.16 45.61
CA PHE A 212 -16.30 -0.10 45.84
C PHE A 212 -17.30 0.15 46.97
N ASP A 213 -18.51 0.57 46.64
CA ASP A 213 -19.65 0.40 47.53
C ASP A 213 -19.96 -1.10 47.62
N LEU A 214 -19.25 -1.79 48.51
CA LEU A 214 -19.60 -3.13 48.96
C LEU A 214 -20.81 -2.99 49.91
N SER A 215 -21.99 -2.81 49.31
CA SER A 215 -23.26 -3.07 49.97
C SER A 215 -23.78 -4.44 49.52
N SER A 216 -23.34 -5.48 50.24
CA SER A 216 -24.03 -6.77 50.31
C SER A 216 -23.62 -7.49 51.58
#